data_AF-A0A9D7XA45-F1
#
_entry.id   AF-A0A9D7XA45-F1
#
_cell.length_a   1.000
_cell.length_b   1.000
_cell.length_c   1.000
_cell.angle_alpha   90.00
_cell.angle_beta   90.00
_cell.angle_gamma   90.00
#
_symmetry.space_group_name_H-M   'P 1'
#
loop_
_entity.id
_entity.type
_entity.pdbx_description
1 polymer ?
#
loop_
_entity_poly.entity_id
_entity_poly.type
_entity_poly.pdbx_seq_one_letter_code
_entity_poly.pdbx_strand_id
1 'polypeptide(L)'
;MTNLDTPLGEGDSAQVIYLRYADAEQLVPILEASLASMLGQQPSTGKEGEQSSFIRAHKDTNALIITAPQAITRELRNVIRHLDIRRAQVLIEAVIAGGERRDRT
;
A
#
# COMPACT_ATOMS: atom_id res chain seq x y z
N MET A 1 -0.19 31.69 -30.47
CA MET A 1 0.10 31.17 -29.12
C MET A 1 -1.09 30.37 -28.66
N THR A 2 -0.83 29.31 -27.91
CA THR A 2 -1.83 28.54 -27.14
C THR A 2 -2.57 27.46 -27.91
N ASN A 3 -1.87 26.35 -28.13
CA ASN A 3 -2.54 25.05 -28.07
C ASN A 3 -1.82 24.25 -26.98
N LEU A 4 -2.37 24.34 -25.77
CA LEU A 4 -1.94 23.61 -24.57
C LEU A 4 -2.89 22.41 -24.38
N ASP A 5 -3.21 21.73 -25.49
CA ASP A 5 -4.12 20.60 -25.50
C ASP A 5 -3.30 19.30 -25.47
N THR A 6 -2.69 19.07 -24.31
CA THR A 6 -2.37 17.72 -23.89
C THR A 6 -3.07 17.55 -22.55
N PRO A 7 -4.19 16.82 -22.45
CA PRO A 7 -4.63 16.35 -21.14
C PRO A 7 -3.54 15.39 -20.67
N LEU A 8 -2.53 15.92 -19.97
CA LEU A 8 -1.57 15.13 -19.21
C LEU A 8 -2.29 14.64 -17.96
N GLY A 9 -3.32 13.81 -18.18
CA GLY A 9 -4.02 13.04 -17.17
C GLY A 9 -3.39 11.67 -17.02
N GLU A 10 -2.06 11.56 -17.08
CA GLU A 10 -1.34 10.40 -16.53
C GLU A 10 -1.18 10.54 -15.00
N GLY A 11 -1.99 11.41 -14.40
CA GLY A 11 -2.09 11.62 -12.98
C GLY A 11 -3.15 10.69 -12.41
N ASP A 12 -2.68 9.71 -11.63
CA ASP A 12 -3.47 9.12 -10.54
C ASP A 12 -4.72 8.33 -10.98
N SER A 13 -4.49 7.24 -11.71
CA SER A 13 -5.57 6.31 -12.08
C SER A 13 -6.01 5.47 -10.87
N ALA A 14 -7.17 5.79 -10.30
CA ALA A 14 -7.79 4.97 -9.27
C ALA A 14 -8.19 3.59 -9.82
N GLN A 15 -7.71 2.52 -9.20
CA GLN A 15 -7.98 1.15 -9.58
C GLN A 15 -8.73 0.40 -8.46
N VAL A 16 -9.77 -0.34 -8.85
CA VAL A 16 -10.55 -1.19 -7.93
C VAL A 16 -10.13 -2.64 -8.06
N ILE A 17 -9.84 -3.30 -6.94
CA ILE A 17 -9.39 -4.70 -6.87
C ILE A 17 -10.33 -5.46 -5.92
N TYR A 18 -11.03 -6.46 -6.44
CA TYR A 18 -11.88 -7.34 -5.64
C TYR A 18 -11.07 -8.49 -5.03
N LEU A 19 -11.17 -8.68 -3.73
CA LEU A 19 -10.49 -9.73 -2.98
C LEU A 19 -11.36 -10.98 -2.89
N ARG A 20 -10.72 -12.16 -2.88
CA ARG A 20 -11.44 -13.45 -2.83
C ARG A 20 -11.32 -14.17 -1.50
N TYR A 21 -10.20 -14.03 -0.82
CA TYR A 21 -9.87 -14.79 0.39
C TYR A 21 -9.58 -13.90 1.60
N ALA A 22 -9.04 -12.70 1.38
CA ALA A 22 -8.75 -11.75 2.45
C ALA A 22 -9.81 -10.63 2.53
N ASP A 23 -9.99 -10.08 3.73
CA ASP A 23 -10.85 -8.91 3.98
C ASP A 23 -10.15 -7.60 3.62
N ALA A 24 -10.78 -6.77 2.81
CA ALA A 24 -10.25 -5.47 2.40
C ALA A 24 -9.89 -4.60 3.60
N GLU A 25 -10.77 -4.50 4.60
CA GLU A 25 -10.55 -3.68 5.80
C GLU A 25 -9.30 -4.09 6.59
N GLN A 26 -8.94 -5.38 6.57
CA GLN A 26 -7.76 -5.91 7.26
C GLN A 26 -6.47 -5.68 6.47
N LEU A 27 -6.56 -5.55 5.15
CA LEU A 27 -5.40 -5.33 4.28
C LEU A 27 -4.99 -3.86 4.18
N VAL A 28 -5.91 -2.90 4.34
CA VAL A 28 -5.60 -1.46 4.28
C VAL A 28 -4.37 -1.08 5.12
N PRO A 29 -4.30 -1.36 6.44
CA PRO A 29 -3.15 -0.93 7.24
C PRO A 29 -1.84 -1.61 6.83
N ILE A 30 -1.90 -2.84 6.31
CA ILE A 30 -0.73 -3.59 5.83
C ILE A 30 -0.21 -2.98 4.53
N LEU A 31 -1.12 -2.64 3.62
CA LEU A 31 -0.79 -2.02 2.34
C LEU A 31 -0.33 -0.58 2.51
N GLU A 32 -0.89 0.17 3.47
CA GLU A 32 -0.40 1.50 3.85
C GLU A 32 1.01 1.44 4.44
N ALA A 33 1.30 0.49 5.34
CA ALA A 33 2.64 0.29 5.87
C ALA A 33 3.65 -0.12 4.78
N SER A 34 3.22 -0.95 3.82
CA SER A 34 4.03 -1.34 2.66
C SER A 34 4.27 -0.14 1.72
N LEU A 35 3.25 0.67 1.48
CA LEU A 35 3.31 1.89 0.69
C LEU A 35 4.30 2.89 1.31
N ALA A 36 4.18 3.16 2.61
CA ALA A 36 5.10 4.02 3.35
C ALA A 36 6.55 3.51 3.29
N SER A 37 6.76 2.20 3.39
CA SER A 37 8.09 1.59 3.24
C SER A 37 8.67 1.77 1.83
N MET A 38 7.83 1.69 0.79
CA MET A 38 8.23 1.90 -0.61
C MET A 38 8.59 3.37 -0.88
N LEU A 39 7.79 4.31 -0.38
CA LEU A 39 8.05 5.75 -0.46
C LEU A 39 9.33 6.13 0.31
N GLY A 40 9.60 5.51 1.46
CA GLY A 40 10.79 5.76 2.27
C GLY A 40 12.10 5.19 1.72
N GLN A 41 12.06 4.23 0.79
CA GLN A 41 13.25 3.64 0.16
C GLN A 41 13.65 4.32 -1.15
N GLN A 42 12.83 5.21 -1.69
CA GLN A 42 13.12 5.87 -2.97
C GLN A 42 13.93 7.15 -2.73
N PRO A 43 15.15 7.29 -3.32
CA PRO A 43 15.90 8.54 -3.22
C PRO A 43 15.09 9.65 -3.89
N SER A 44 14.68 10.63 -3.08
CA SER A 44 13.66 11.60 -3.43
C SER A 44 14.13 12.58 -4.51
N THR A 45 13.62 12.43 -5.73
CA THR A 45 13.39 13.58 -6.64
C THR A 45 11.91 13.93 -6.59
N GLY A 46 11.57 14.97 -5.82
CA GLY A 46 10.24 15.57 -5.80
C GLY A 46 9.35 15.08 -4.68
N LYS A 47 9.06 15.98 -3.73
CA LYS A 47 8.05 15.84 -2.67
C LYS A 47 6.62 15.94 -3.23
N GLU A 48 6.34 15.18 -4.28
CA GLU A 48 5.04 15.20 -4.98
C GLU A 48 4.35 13.82 -4.96
N GLY A 49 5.06 12.74 -4.62
CA GLY A 49 4.48 11.38 -4.52
C GLY A 49 3.67 11.09 -3.25
N GLU A 50 3.82 11.91 -2.20
CA GLU A 50 3.15 11.76 -0.89
C GLU A 50 1.68 12.20 -0.90
N GLN A 51 1.27 13.06 -1.84
CA GLN A 51 -0.04 13.75 -1.75
C GLN A 51 -1.15 13.09 -2.59
N SER A 52 -0.83 12.17 -3.49
CA SER A 52 -1.82 11.58 -4.41
C SER A 52 -2.13 10.12 -4.13
N SER A 53 -1.25 9.41 -3.40
CA SER A 53 -1.42 7.97 -3.20
C SER A 53 -2.26 7.66 -1.96
N PHE A 54 -3.44 7.09 -2.13
CA PHE A 54 -4.31 6.65 -1.04
C PHE A 54 -4.95 5.28 -1.30
N ILE A 55 -5.17 4.53 -0.22
CA ILE A 55 -5.75 3.18 -0.26
C ILE A 55 -7.01 3.20 0.61
N ARG A 56 -8.14 2.72 0.07
CA ARG A 56 -9.38 2.54 0.82
C ARG A 56 -9.98 1.16 0.62
N ALA A 57 -10.57 0.62 1.67
CA ALA A 57 -11.40 -0.57 1.58
C ALA A 57 -12.86 -0.21 1.39
N HIS A 58 -13.55 -1.00 0.57
CA HIS A 58 -14.98 -1.01 0.42
C HIS A 58 -15.52 -2.34 0.96
N LYS A 59 -16.22 -2.26 2.09
CA LYS A 59 -16.68 -3.42 2.86
C LYS A 59 -17.75 -4.23 2.13
N ASP A 60 -18.76 -3.56 1.56
CA ASP A 60 -19.92 -4.24 0.94
C ASP A 60 -19.53 -5.13 -0.25
N THR A 61 -18.46 -4.77 -0.95
CA THR A 61 -17.97 -5.52 -2.13
C THR A 61 -16.66 -6.25 -1.89
N ASN A 62 -16.14 -6.22 -0.65
CA ASN A 62 -14.81 -6.70 -0.28
C ASN A 62 -13.72 -6.29 -1.29
N ALA A 63 -13.65 -4.99 -1.59
CA ALA A 63 -12.77 -4.43 -2.61
C ALA A 63 -11.80 -3.41 -2.04
N LEU A 64 -10.62 -3.32 -2.64
CA LEU A 64 -9.63 -2.28 -2.37
C LEU A 64 -9.63 -1.27 -3.52
N ILE A 65 -9.79 -0.01 -3.17
CA ILE A 65 -9.68 1.14 -4.04
C ILE A 65 -8.28 1.71 -3.81
N ILE A 66 -7.44 1.65 -4.83
CA ILE A 66 -6.06 2.12 -4.78
C ILE A 66 -5.95 3.27 -5.76
N THR A 67 -5.57 4.41 -5.24
CA THR A 67 -5.24 5.57 -6.03
C THR A 67 -3.76 5.81 -5.81
N ALA A 68 -2.95 5.63 -6.85
CA ALA A 68 -1.51 5.82 -6.81
C ALA A 68 -0.94 5.81 -8.23
N PRO A 69 0.29 6.29 -8.45
CA PRO A 69 1.00 6.13 -9.72
C PRO A 69 1.09 4.67 -10.16
N GLN A 70 1.05 4.43 -11.48
CA GLN A 70 1.07 3.09 -12.08
C GLN A 70 2.23 2.22 -11.59
N ALA A 71 3.39 2.82 -11.30
CA ALA A 71 4.55 2.12 -10.76
C ALA A 71 4.25 1.48 -9.38
N ILE A 72 3.66 2.24 -8.47
CA ILE A 72 3.30 1.80 -7.11
C ILE A 72 2.14 0.81 -7.16
N THR A 73 1.09 1.12 -7.94
CA THR A 73 -0.09 0.25 -8.08
C THR A 73 0.29 -1.15 -8.58
N ARG A 74 1.27 -1.26 -9.48
CA ARG A 74 1.77 -2.55 -9.96
C ARG A 74 2.44 -3.37 -8.85
N GLU A 75 3.23 -2.73 -7.99
CA GLU A 75 3.86 -3.39 -6.84
C GLU A 75 2.82 -3.78 -5.77
N LEU A 76 1.90 -2.88 -5.42
CA LEU A 76 0.81 -3.19 -4.49
C LEU A 76 -0.03 -4.36 -5.01
N ARG A 77 -0.28 -4.44 -6.32
CA ARG A 77 -0.98 -5.58 -6.92
C ARG A 77 -0.23 -6.90 -6.74
N ASN A 78 1.11 -6.89 -6.82
CA ASN A 78 1.92 -8.06 -6.52
C ASN A 78 1.74 -8.47 -5.06
N VAL A 79 1.85 -7.52 -4.13
CA VAL A 79 1.68 -7.76 -2.68
C VAL A 79 0.28 -8.29 -2.37
N ILE A 80 -0.77 -7.68 -2.94
CA ILE A 80 -2.17 -8.13 -2.80
C ILE A 80 -2.35 -9.55 -3.32
N ARG A 81 -1.74 -9.93 -4.44
CA ARG A 81 -1.82 -11.32 -4.93
C ARG A 81 -1.19 -12.33 -3.97
N HIS A 82 -0.17 -11.93 -3.21
CA HIS A 82 0.44 -12.80 -2.20
C HIS A 82 -0.33 -12.82 -0.88
N LEU A 83 -1.05 -11.74 -0.55
CA LEU A 83 -1.90 -11.63 0.64
C LEU A 83 -3.29 -12.25 0.44
N ASP A 84 -3.87 -12.11 -0.76
CA ASP A 84 -5.15 -12.69 -1.18
C ASP A 84 -4.98 -14.15 -1.59
N ILE A 85 -4.34 -14.91 -0.71
CA ILE A 85 -4.24 -16.36 -0.79
C ILE A 85 -5.12 -16.97 0.31
N ARG A 86 -5.53 -18.21 0.11
CA ARG A 86 -6.20 -18.98 1.16
C ARG A 86 -5.25 -19.07 2.36
N ARG A 87 -5.60 -18.40 3.46
CA ARG A 87 -4.81 -18.41 4.70
C ARG A 87 -4.65 -19.86 5.17
N ALA A 88 -3.44 -20.42 5.05
CA ALA A 88 -3.02 -21.43 6.00
C ALA A 88 -2.86 -20.70 7.34
N GLN A 89 -3.50 -21.17 8.40
CA GLN A 89 -3.37 -20.55 9.71
C GLN A 89 -1.88 -20.55 10.11
N VAL A 90 -1.24 -19.37 10.18
CA VAL A 90 0.15 -19.24 10.66
C VAL A 90 0.10 -18.81 12.12
N LEU A 91 0.56 -19.69 13.00
CA LEU A 91 0.86 -19.40 14.39
C LEU A 91 2.12 -18.54 14.42
N ILE A 92 1.99 -17.25 14.73
CA ILE A 92 3.16 -16.36 14.86
C ILE A 92 3.56 -16.35 16.34
N GLU A 93 4.65 -17.02 16.68
CA GLU A 93 5.36 -16.76 17.92
C GLU A 93 6.01 -15.37 17.82
N ALA A 94 5.40 -14.37 18.45
CA ALA A 94 6.04 -13.07 18.61
C ALA A 94 7.24 -13.23 19.56
N VAL A 95 8.45 -13.28 19.02
CA VAL A 95 9.68 -13.16 19.81
C VAL A 95 9.75 -11.71 20.30
N ILE A 96 9.56 -11.53 21.60
CA ILE A 96 9.70 -10.26 22.32
C ILE A 96 11.19 -9.85 22.29
N ALA A 97 11.56 -8.97 21.37
CA ALA A 97 12.86 -8.28 21.39
C ALA A 97 12.75 -7.00 22.24
N GLY A 98 12.56 -7.17 23.56
CA GLY A 98 12.62 -6.08 24.53
C GLY A 98 13.99 -6.08 25.20
N GLY A 99 14.94 -5.33 24.64
CA GLY A 99 16.30 -5.20 25.15
C GLY A 99 16.34 -4.58 26.54
N GLU A 100 16.79 -5.34 27.52
CA GLU A 100 17.16 -4.82 28.83
C GLU A 100 18.60 -4.28 28.77
N ARG A 101 18.75 -2.99 28.47
CA ARG A 101 19.95 -2.24 28.88
C ARG A 101 19.63 -1.52 30.18
N ARG A 102 19.89 -2.20 31.31
CA ARG A 102 19.99 -1.51 32.61
C ARG A 102 21.34 -0.81 32.68
N ASP A 103 21.27 0.50 32.53
CA ASP A 103 22.22 1.43 33.11
C ASP A 103 22.02 1.47 34.65
N ARG A 104 23.09 1.81 35.40
CA ARG A 104 23.33 1.79 36.87
C ARG A 104 23.98 0.50 37.39
N THR A 105 25.13 0.53 38.06
CA THR A 105 25.83 1.58 38.84
C THR A 105 27.34 1.35 38.78
#